data_AF-M1BFS7-F1
#
_entry.id   AF-M1BFS7-F1
#
_cell.length_a   1.000
_cell.length_b   1.000
_cell.length_c   1.000
_cell.angle_alpha   90.00
_cell.angle_beta   90.00
_cell.angle_gamma   90.00
#
_symmetry.space_group_name_H-M   'P 1'
#
loop_
_entity.id
_entity.type
_entity.pdbx_description
1 polymer ?
#
loop_
_entity_poly.entity_id
_entity_poly.type
_entity_poly.pdbx_seq_one_letter_code
_entity_poly.pdbx_strand_id
1 'polypeptide(L)'
;MEDVKLNLNSICFDKDDPKLTEEVRCFHGLLLTLKISWSDNNPGRRFWSCPYYGSRKCKYFRWRDDVVNERYKFVIHKLVKKMKDMNELLVANEKKIKEMEEINSFNDKQITEMEAQSVFTQLEERSSLKEMDGVLSDCEEVDKLIEVKKKWSTYFSLNRMFLVCLLIMYAAVWIKIGS
;
A
#
# COMPACT_ATOMS: atom_id res chain seq x y z
N MET A 1 8.89 11.04 -13.57
CA MET A 1 8.31 11.30 -14.90
C MET A 1 9.40 12.00 -15.68
N GLU A 2 10.05 11.30 -16.62
CA GLU A 2 11.13 11.89 -17.42
C GLU A 2 10.56 13.10 -18.16
N ASP A 3 11.22 14.25 -18.02
CA ASP A 3 10.92 15.44 -18.79
C ASP A 3 10.88 15.04 -20.26
N VAL A 4 9.69 14.96 -20.84
CA VAL A 4 9.53 14.85 -22.28
C VAL A 4 10.08 16.16 -22.83
N LYS A 5 11.38 16.15 -23.09
CA LYS A 5 12.11 17.24 -23.73
C LYS A 5 11.65 17.23 -25.18
N LEU A 6 10.44 17.75 -25.40
CA LEU A 6 9.91 18.02 -26.71
C LEU A 6 11.00 18.80 -27.42
N ASN A 7 11.60 18.20 -28.44
CA ASN A 7 12.49 18.90 -29.32
C ASN A 7 11.60 19.87 -30.12
N LEU A 8 11.29 21.01 -29.49
CA LEU A 8 10.40 22.07 -29.98
C LEU A 8 10.87 22.59 -31.35
N ASN A 9 12.15 22.39 -31.68
CA ASN A 9 12.67 22.69 -33.00
C ASN A 9 12.03 21.82 -34.09
N SER A 10 11.65 20.56 -33.80
CA SER A 10 11.03 19.66 -34.80
C SER A 10 9.60 20.06 -35.19
N ILE A 11 8.88 20.76 -34.30
CA ILE A 11 7.51 21.24 -34.55
C ILE A 11 7.50 22.39 -35.57
N CYS A 12 8.65 23.02 -35.82
CA CYS A 12 8.77 24.19 -36.70
C CYS A 12 8.90 23.85 -38.20
N PHE A 13 9.07 22.57 -38.54
CA PHE A 13 9.40 22.13 -39.89
C PHE A 13 8.19 21.47 -40.55
N ASP A 14 7.32 22.28 -41.14
CA ASP A 14 6.43 21.79 -42.20
C ASP A 14 7.33 21.33 -43.35
N LYS A 15 7.51 20.02 -43.54
CA LYS A 15 8.49 19.45 -44.49
C LYS A 15 8.35 19.98 -45.93
N ASP A 16 7.20 20.55 -46.26
CA ASP A 16 6.85 21.10 -47.57
C ASP A 16 6.93 22.64 -47.66
N ASP A 17 7.43 23.34 -46.62
CA ASP A 17 7.56 24.80 -46.63
C ASP A 17 8.81 25.23 -47.43
N PRO A 18 8.67 25.89 -48.60
CA PRO A 18 9.80 26.27 -49.44
C PRO A 18 10.80 27.18 -48.74
N LYS A 19 10.34 27.97 -47.74
CA LYS A 19 11.19 28.88 -46.96
C LYS A 19 12.03 28.15 -45.90
N LEU A 20 11.89 26.84 -45.72
CA LEU A 20 12.79 26.06 -44.85
C LEU A 20 14.19 25.88 -45.45
N THR A 21 14.32 26.08 -46.77
CA THR A 21 15.61 26.03 -47.48
C THR A 21 16.37 27.36 -47.40
N GLU A 22 15.81 28.39 -46.75
CA GLU A 22 16.46 29.69 -46.63
C GLU A 22 17.69 29.59 -45.71
N GLU A 23 18.88 29.56 -46.32
CA GLU A 23 20.15 29.67 -45.60
C GLU A 23 20.38 31.11 -45.14
N VAL A 24 20.18 31.35 -43.85
CA VAL A 24 20.41 32.67 -43.24
C VAL A 24 21.73 32.66 -42.50
N ARG A 25 22.65 33.56 -42.84
CA ARG A 25 23.94 33.73 -42.17
C ARG A 25 24.04 35.05 -41.43
N CYS A 26 24.73 35.09 -40.29
CA CYS A 26 25.03 36.36 -39.63
C CYS A 26 26.26 37.06 -40.25
N PHE A 27 26.63 38.23 -39.71
CA PHE A 27 27.81 38.99 -40.14
C PHE A 27 29.16 38.28 -39.93
N HIS A 28 29.19 37.18 -39.17
CA HIS A 28 30.37 36.33 -39.03
C HIS A 28 30.40 35.15 -40.03
N GLY A 29 29.41 35.04 -40.93
CA GLY A 29 29.27 33.91 -41.85
C GLY A 29 28.67 32.63 -41.24
N LEU A 30 28.32 32.64 -39.95
CA LEU A 30 27.70 31.50 -39.27
C LEU A 30 26.28 31.27 -39.80
N LEU A 31 25.98 30.02 -40.16
CA LEU A 31 24.62 29.59 -40.51
C LEU A 31 23.72 29.64 -39.27
N LEU A 32 22.58 30.30 -39.40
CA LEU A 32 21.65 30.54 -38.31
C LEU A 32 20.51 29.53 -38.35
N THR A 33 20.21 28.95 -37.19
CA THR A 33 19.05 28.11 -37.00
C THR A 33 17.80 28.97 -36.81
N LEU A 34 16.68 28.52 -37.37
CA LEU A 34 15.38 29.11 -37.10
C LEU A 34 14.95 28.82 -35.65
N LYS A 35 14.42 29.82 -34.96
CA LYS A 35 13.96 29.74 -33.57
C LYS A 35 12.52 30.26 -33.46
N ILE A 36 11.77 29.82 -32.44
CA ILE A 36 10.46 30.38 -32.07
C ILE A 36 10.63 31.36 -30.91
N SER A 37 9.98 32.51 -31.00
CA SER A 37 9.83 33.44 -29.88
C SER A 37 8.69 32.97 -28.97
N TRP A 38 9.00 32.89 -27.68
CA TRP A 38 8.04 32.61 -26.60
C TRP A 38 7.76 33.87 -25.76
N SER A 39 8.12 35.05 -26.28
CA SER A 39 7.81 36.31 -25.61
C SER A 39 6.34 36.66 -25.75
N ASP A 40 5.81 37.37 -24.76
CA ASP A 40 4.42 37.84 -24.76
C ASP A 40 4.09 38.72 -25.98
N ASN A 41 5.06 39.52 -26.44
CA ASN A 41 4.83 40.41 -27.58
C ASN A 41 4.82 39.70 -28.93
N ASN A 42 5.53 38.56 -29.05
CA ASN A 42 5.68 37.81 -30.30
C ASN A 42 5.59 36.29 -30.05
N PRO A 43 4.50 35.78 -29.48
CA PRO A 43 4.39 34.35 -29.19
C PRO A 43 4.33 33.57 -30.51
N GLY A 44 5.02 32.44 -30.58
CA GLY A 44 5.00 31.54 -31.74
C GLY A 44 5.73 32.05 -33.00
N ARG A 45 6.16 33.32 -33.03
CA ARG A 45 6.77 33.94 -34.21
C ARG A 45 8.21 33.45 -34.43
N ARG A 46 8.56 33.05 -35.65
CA ARG A 46 9.87 32.48 -35.95
C ARG A 46 10.89 33.53 -36.36
N PHE A 47 12.15 33.36 -35.94
CA PHE A 47 13.25 34.29 -36.21
C PHE A 47 14.61 33.61 -36.31
N TRP A 48 15.56 34.30 -36.94
CA TRP A 48 16.98 33.98 -36.89
C TRP A 48 17.71 35.02 -36.04
N SER A 49 18.62 34.56 -35.19
CA SER A 49 19.52 35.44 -34.43
C SER A 49 20.91 34.83 -34.31
N CYS A 50 21.93 35.69 -34.34
CA CYS A 50 23.28 35.25 -34.04
C CYS A 50 23.36 34.68 -32.60
N PRO A 51 24.07 33.57 -32.36
CA PRO A 51 24.34 33.08 -31.00
C PRO A 51 25.01 34.12 -30.09
N TYR A 52 25.77 35.05 -30.68
CA TYR A 52 26.44 36.15 -29.98
C TYR A 52 25.60 37.44 -29.89
N TYR A 53 24.30 37.38 -30.20
CA TYR A 53 23.40 38.53 -30.13
C TYR A 53 23.44 39.18 -28.74
N GLY A 54 23.66 40.50 -28.67
CA GLY A 54 23.76 41.27 -27.41
C GLY A 54 25.17 41.40 -26.82
N SER A 55 26.12 40.53 -27.16
CA SER A 55 27.50 40.55 -26.64
C SER A 55 28.47 41.51 -27.37
N ARG A 56 27.94 42.57 -27.99
CA ARG A 56 28.64 43.59 -28.81
C ARG A 56 29.30 43.11 -30.12
N LYS A 57 29.43 41.81 -30.37
CA LYS A 57 30.12 41.28 -31.58
C LYS A 57 29.20 41.02 -32.78
N CYS A 58 27.91 40.74 -32.57
CA CYS A 58 26.95 40.61 -33.66
C CYS A 58 25.56 41.06 -33.22
N LYS A 59 24.88 41.86 -34.06
CA LYS A 59 23.50 42.29 -33.83
C LYS A 59 22.54 41.70 -34.87
N TYR A 60 22.95 40.66 -35.59
CA TYR A 60 22.10 40.06 -36.60
C TYR A 60 20.87 39.42 -35.94
N PHE A 61 19.71 39.92 -36.33
CA PHE A 61 18.39 39.41 -35.97
C PHE A 61 17.43 39.69 -37.14
N ARG A 62 16.61 38.70 -37.51
CA ARG A 62 15.59 38.84 -38.55
C ARG A 62 14.39 37.96 -38.25
N TRP A 63 13.19 38.53 -38.36
CA TRP A 63 11.95 37.76 -38.32
C TRP A 63 11.75 37.00 -39.64
N ARG A 64 11.32 35.73 -39.53
CA ARG A 64 10.88 34.92 -40.68
C ARG A 64 9.44 35.22 -41.05
N ASP A 65 8.60 35.20 -40.02
CA ASP A 65 7.16 35.38 -40.16
C ASP A 65 6.80 36.86 -39.97
N ASP A 66 5.68 37.27 -40.54
CA ASP A 66 5.11 38.59 -40.31
C ASP A 66 4.63 38.74 -38.87
N VAL A 67 4.26 39.98 -38.51
CA VAL A 67 3.71 40.27 -37.18
C VAL A 67 2.44 39.45 -36.98
N VAL A 68 2.38 38.71 -35.89
CA VAL A 68 1.20 37.93 -35.53
C VAL A 68 0.04 38.86 -35.17
N ASN A 69 -1.17 38.51 -35.61
CA ASN A 69 -2.35 39.31 -35.30
C ASN A 69 -2.70 39.26 -33.80
N GLU A 70 -3.44 40.26 -33.33
CA GLU A 70 -3.70 40.42 -31.89
C GLU A 70 -4.59 39.29 -31.31
N ARG A 71 -5.50 38.75 -32.14
CA ARG A 71 -6.32 37.59 -31.75
C ARG A 71 -5.44 36.35 -31.49
N TYR A 72 -4.46 36.09 -32.34
CA TYR A 72 -3.53 34.99 -32.18
C TYR A 72 -2.73 35.15 -30.89
N LYS A 73 -2.19 36.35 -30.62
CA LYS A 73 -1.52 36.63 -29.34
C LYS A 73 -2.44 36.31 -28.17
N PHE A 74 -3.64 36.88 -28.15
CA PHE A 74 -4.59 36.69 -27.04
C PHE A 74 -4.89 35.21 -26.78
N VAL A 75 -5.14 34.42 -27.84
CA VAL A 75 -5.42 32.99 -27.73
C VAL A 75 -4.21 32.23 -27.17
N ILE A 76 -3.00 32.46 -27.70
CA ILE A 76 -1.80 31.77 -27.22
C ILE A 76 -1.52 32.10 -25.75
N HIS A 77 -1.61 33.37 -25.33
CA HIS A 77 -1.43 33.72 -23.91
C HIS A 77 -2.45 33.00 -23.01
N LYS A 78 -3.72 32.96 -23.42
CA LYS A 78 -4.76 32.29 -22.63
C LYS A 78 -4.49 30.79 -22.51
N LEU A 79 -3.99 30.16 -23.57
CA LEU A 79 -3.62 28.74 -23.55
C LEU A 79 -2.38 28.50 -22.68
N VAL A 80 -1.33 29.30 -22.82
CA VAL A 80 -0.10 29.20 -21.99
C VAL A 80 -0.44 29.38 -20.51
N LYS A 81 -1.30 30.36 -20.18
CA LYS A 81 -1.76 30.56 -18.81
C LYS A 81 -2.48 29.33 -18.28
N LYS A 82 -3.46 28.79 -19.03
CA LYS A 82 -4.16 27.57 -18.63
C LYS A 82 -3.22 26.37 -18.45
N MET A 83 -2.23 26.23 -19.33
CA MET A 83 -1.24 25.16 -19.23
C MET A 83 -0.40 25.29 -17.95
N LYS A 84 0.02 26.51 -17.61
CA LYS A 84 0.73 26.79 -16.37
C LYS A 84 -0.13 26.47 -15.15
N ASP A 85 -1.39 26.95 -15.12
CA ASP A 85 -2.33 26.68 -14.04
C ASP A 85 -2.56 25.17 -13.86
N MET A 86 -2.74 24.42 -14.97
CA MET A 86 -2.88 22.96 -14.93
C MET A 86 -1.62 22.27 -14.42
N ASN A 87 -0.44 22.72 -14.85
CA ASN A 87 0.83 22.14 -14.40
C ASN A 87 1.06 22.35 -12.90
N GLU A 88 0.73 23.55 -12.39
CA GLU A 88 0.77 23.84 -10.95
C GLU A 88 -0.19 22.94 -10.16
N LEU A 89 -1.41 22.71 -10.67
CA LEU A 89 -2.37 21.80 -10.07
C LEU A 89 -1.88 20.34 -10.08
N LEU A 90 -1.25 19.89 -11.16
CA LEU A 90 -0.67 18.54 -11.25
C LEU A 90 0.42 18.35 -10.20
N VAL A 91 1.36 19.29 -10.08
CA VAL A 91 2.43 19.24 -9.07
C VAL A 91 1.85 19.20 -7.65
N ALA A 92 0.81 20.00 -7.38
CA ALA A 92 0.14 20.00 -6.08
C ALA A 92 -0.57 18.66 -5.78
N ASN A 93 -1.21 18.06 -6.80
CA ASN A 93 -1.87 16.76 -6.65
C ASN A 93 -0.86 15.62 -6.48
N GLU A 94 0.25 15.62 -7.20
CA GLU A 94 1.33 14.65 -7.02
C GLU A 94 1.87 14.68 -5.59
N LYS A 95 2.04 15.88 -5.01
CA LYS A 95 2.43 16.02 -3.60
C LYS A 95 1.41 15.39 -2.65
N LYS A 96 0.12 15.67 -2.85
CA LYS A 96 -0.96 15.10 -2.03
C LYS A 96 -1.06 13.58 -2.14
N ILE A 97 -0.81 13.02 -3.33
CA ILE A 97 -0.81 11.58 -3.55
C ILE A 97 0.30 10.94 -2.72
N LYS A 98 1.52 11.48 -2.76
CA LYS A 98 2.64 10.98 -1.95
C LYS A 98 2.36 11.05 -0.46
N GLU A 99 1.81 12.16 0.02
CA GLU A 99 1.40 12.31 1.43
C GLU A 99 0.34 11.25 1.81
N MET A 100 -0.63 11.00 0.93
CA MET A 100 -1.65 9.97 1.16
C MET A 100 -1.05 8.55 1.16
N GLU A 101 -0.10 8.26 0.26
CA GLU A 101 0.60 6.96 0.20
C GLU A 101 1.39 6.69 1.48
N GLU A 102 2.06 7.71 2.04
CA GLU A 102 2.78 7.61 3.32
C GLU A 102 1.82 7.32 4.49
N ILE A 103 0.70 8.04 4.56
CA ILE A 103 -0.34 7.81 5.57
C ILE A 103 -0.93 6.41 5.44
N ASN A 104 -1.23 5.97 4.22
CA ASN A 104 -1.77 4.64 3.97
C ASN A 104 -0.77 3.56 4.38
N SER A 105 0.52 3.71 4.06
CA SER A 105 1.55 2.77 4.49
C SER A 105 1.65 2.67 6.02
N PHE A 106 1.49 3.78 6.73
CA PHE A 106 1.48 3.78 8.19
C PHE A 106 0.24 3.08 8.75
N ASN A 107 -0.94 3.38 8.18
CA ASN A 107 -2.19 2.76 8.59
C ASN A 107 -2.19 1.25 8.33
N ASP A 108 -1.69 0.80 7.17
CA ASP A 108 -1.59 -0.63 6.83
C ASP A 108 -0.71 -1.38 7.84
N LYS A 109 0.42 -0.80 8.25
CA LYS A 109 1.28 -1.38 9.29
C LYS A 109 0.55 -1.52 10.61
N GLN A 110 -0.15 -0.47 11.07
CA GLN A 110 -0.93 -0.54 12.30
C GLN A 110 -2.04 -1.59 12.23
N ILE A 111 -2.73 -1.71 11.08
CA ILE A 111 -3.75 -2.73 10.87
C ILE A 111 -3.13 -4.13 11.00
N THR A 112 -2.00 -4.39 10.33
CA THR A 112 -1.34 -5.72 10.42
C THR A 112 -0.86 -6.06 11.83
N GLU A 113 -0.41 -5.07 12.59
CA GLU A 113 0.04 -5.28 13.97
C GLU A 113 -1.13 -5.56 14.90
N MET A 114 -2.24 -4.82 14.75
CA MET A 114 -3.49 -5.10 15.46
C MET A 114 -4.05 -6.49 15.12
N GLU A 115 -4.01 -6.89 13.85
CA GLU A 115 -4.43 -8.23 13.41
C GLU A 115 -3.56 -9.33 14.02
N ALA A 116 -2.23 -9.15 14.02
CA ALA A 116 -1.31 -10.10 14.63
C ALA A 116 -1.52 -10.24 16.14
N GLN A 117 -1.74 -9.13 16.84
CA GLN A 117 -2.07 -9.15 18.27
C GLN A 117 -3.40 -9.86 18.54
N SER A 118 -4.44 -9.57 17.75
CA SER A 118 -5.74 -10.26 17.86
C SER A 118 -5.62 -11.77 17.67
N VAL A 119 -4.86 -12.21 16.65
CA VAL A 119 -4.62 -13.64 16.41
C VAL A 119 -3.86 -14.28 17.56
N PHE A 120 -2.85 -13.59 18.11
CA PHE A 120 -2.09 -14.08 19.26
C PHE A 120 -2.98 -14.29 20.49
N THR A 121 -3.82 -13.32 20.83
CA THR A 121 -4.77 -13.44 21.95
C THR A 121 -5.73 -14.62 21.76
N GLN A 122 -6.27 -14.80 20.55
CA GLN A 122 -7.14 -15.96 20.26
C GLN A 122 -6.42 -17.30 20.42
N LEU A 123 -5.12 -17.36 20.10
CA LEU A 123 -4.33 -18.58 20.27
C LEU A 123 -4.06 -18.88 21.75
N GLU A 124 -3.75 -17.87 22.57
CA GLU A 124 -3.57 -18.02 24.02
C GLU A 124 -4.87 -18.46 24.72
N GLU A 125 -6.00 -17.87 24.34
CA GLU A 125 -7.32 -18.27 24.84
C GLU A 125 -7.64 -19.72 24.46
N ARG A 126 -7.36 -20.11 23.22
CA ARG A 126 -7.58 -21.48 22.73
C ARG A 126 -6.65 -22.50 23.39
N SER A 127 -5.40 -22.11 23.67
CA SER A 127 -4.43 -22.92 24.42
C SER A 127 -4.95 -23.22 25.82
N SER A 128 -5.32 -22.16 26.55
CA SER A 128 -5.86 -22.25 27.91
C SER A 128 -7.13 -23.11 27.97
N LEU A 129 -8.00 -23.00 26.95
CA LEU A 129 -9.22 -23.81 26.86
C LEU A 129 -8.93 -25.31 26.67
N LYS A 130 -7.88 -25.66 25.90
CA LYS A 130 -7.44 -27.06 25.71
C LYS A 130 -6.84 -27.65 26.98
N GLU A 131 -6.08 -26.85 27.74
CA GLU A 131 -5.53 -27.28 29.04
C GLU A 131 -6.66 -27.57 30.03
N MET A 132 -7.67 -26.69 30.10
CA MET A 132 -8.87 -26.91 30.90
C MET A 132 -9.63 -28.18 30.51
N ASP A 133 -9.80 -28.43 29.21
CA ASP A 133 -10.49 -29.63 28.71
C ASP A 133 -9.73 -30.91 29.09
N GLY A 134 -8.40 -30.88 29.03
CA GLY A 134 -7.55 -31.97 29.52
C GLY A 134 -7.71 -32.23 31.02
N VAL A 135 -7.68 -31.17 31.84
CA VAL A 135 -7.90 -31.30 33.29
C VAL A 135 -9.30 -31.84 33.59
N LEU A 136 -10.32 -31.42 32.85
CA LEU A 136 -11.69 -31.90 33.02
C LEU A 136 -11.80 -33.40 32.69
N SER A 137 -11.17 -33.84 31.60
CA SER A 137 -11.09 -35.26 31.22
C SER A 137 -10.42 -36.10 32.32
N ASP A 138 -9.29 -35.63 32.85
CA ASP A 138 -8.57 -36.31 33.93
C ASP A 138 -9.43 -36.41 35.22
N CYS A 139 -10.17 -35.35 35.55
CA CYS A 139 -11.11 -35.36 36.68
C CYS A 139 -12.22 -36.40 36.49
N GLU A 140 -12.78 -36.51 35.28
CA GLU A 140 -13.85 -37.46 34.98
C GLU A 140 -13.37 -38.92 35.08
N GLU A 141 -12.11 -39.18 34.73
CA GLU A 141 -11.50 -40.51 34.87
C GLU A 141 -11.28 -40.89 36.35
N VAL A 142 -10.85 -39.92 37.17
CA VAL A 142 -10.73 -40.10 38.63
C VAL A 142 -12.09 -40.37 39.27
N ASP A 143 -13.16 -39.68 38.87
CA ASP A 143 -14.51 -39.89 39.39
C ASP A 143 -15.01 -41.31 39.10
N LYS A 144 -14.77 -41.83 37.90
CA LYS A 144 -15.09 -43.22 37.52
C LYS A 144 -14.36 -44.22 38.43
N LEU A 145 -13.08 -43.99 38.75
CA LEU A 145 -12.32 -44.85 39.66
C LEU A 145 -12.83 -44.80 41.10
N ILE A 146 -13.23 -43.61 41.59
CA ILE A 146 -13.84 -43.45 42.91
C ILE A 146 -15.14 -44.25 42.99
N GLU A 147 -15.97 -44.23 41.94
CA GLU A 147 -17.22 -44.97 41.89
C GLU A 147 -17.00 -46.50 41.93
N VAL A 148 -16.02 -47.01 41.18
CA VAL A 148 -15.62 -48.42 41.21
C VAL A 148 -15.12 -48.82 42.60
N LYS A 149 -14.29 -47.98 43.24
CA LYS A 149 -13.77 -48.23 44.60
C LYS A 149 -14.91 -48.28 45.63
N LYS A 150 -15.91 -47.41 45.51
CA LYS A 150 -17.13 -47.45 46.35
C LYS A 150 -17.89 -48.76 46.17
N LYS A 151 -18.09 -49.23 44.94
CA LYS A 151 -18.75 -50.53 44.64
C LYS A 151 -17.99 -51.72 45.22
N TRP A 152 -16.67 -51.72 45.13
CA TRP A 152 -15.86 -52.81 45.69
C TRP A 152 -15.89 -52.81 47.23
N SER A 153 -15.87 -51.62 47.84
CA SER A 153 -16.00 -51.45 49.29
C SER A 153 -17.35 -51.94 49.82
N THR A 154 -18.45 -51.61 49.15
CA THR A 154 -19.79 -52.10 49.53
C THR A 154 -19.90 -53.61 49.34
N TYR A 155 -19.42 -54.16 48.23
CA TYR A 155 -19.38 -55.60 48.00
C TYR A 155 -18.56 -56.33 49.08
N PHE A 156 -17.38 -55.81 49.41
CA PHE A 156 -16.53 -56.36 50.46
C PHE A 156 -17.20 -56.30 51.83
N SER A 157 -17.86 -55.18 52.16
CA SER A 157 -18.63 -55.00 53.40
C SER A 157 -19.79 -56.00 53.50
N LEU A 158 -20.57 -56.15 52.43
CA LEU A 158 -21.69 -57.11 52.37
C LEU A 158 -21.22 -58.56 52.52
N ASN A 159 -20.15 -58.96 51.82
CA ASN A 159 -19.56 -60.29 51.97
C ASN A 159 -19.03 -60.54 53.39
N ARG A 160 -18.42 -59.52 54.01
CA ARG A 160 -17.95 -59.61 55.40
C ARG A 160 -19.12 -59.81 56.37
N MET A 161 -20.21 -59.04 56.19
CA MET A 161 -21.43 -59.19 56.99
C MET A 161 -22.04 -60.59 56.81
N PHE A 162 -22.09 -61.10 55.58
CA PHE A 162 -22.61 -62.43 55.29
C PHE A 162 -21.80 -63.55 55.96
N LEU A 163 -20.45 -63.47 55.89
CA LEU A 163 -19.57 -64.43 56.57
C LEU A 163 -19.75 -64.41 58.09
N VAL A 164 -19.87 -63.23 58.71
CA VAL A 164 -20.15 -63.10 60.14
C VAL A 164 -21.49 -63.75 60.49
N CYS A 165 -22.53 -63.53 59.69
CA CYS A 165 -23.84 -64.19 59.89
C CYS A 165 -23.73 -65.72 59.79
N LEU A 166 -23.00 -66.25 58.81
CA LEU A 166 -22.79 -67.70 58.68
C LEU A 166 -22.05 -68.28 59.89
N LEU A 167 -21.05 -67.59 60.41
CA LEU A 167 -20.34 -68.00 61.62
C LEU A 167 -21.24 -68.03 62.86
N ILE A 168 -22.10 -67.01 63.02
CA ILE A 168 -23.10 -66.97 64.10
C ILE A 168 -24.09 -68.13 63.99
N MET A 169 -24.62 -68.37 62.78
CA MET A 169 -25.54 -69.48 62.53
C MET A 169 -24.90 -70.84 62.80
N TYR A 170 -23.65 -71.03 62.35
CA TYR A 170 -22.88 -72.24 62.62
C TYR A 170 -22.70 -72.45 64.14
N ALA A 171 -22.27 -71.41 64.87
CA ALA A 171 -22.13 -71.49 66.32
C ALA A 171 -23.45 -71.86 67.03
N ALA A 172 -24.58 -71.27 66.61
CA ALA A 172 -25.89 -71.56 67.16
C ALA A 172 -26.32 -73.03 66.92
N VAL A 173 -26.06 -73.57 65.73
CA VAL A 173 -26.32 -74.99 65.40
C VAL A 173 -25.47 -75.90 66.29
N TRP A 174 -24.18 -75.60 66.47
CA TRP A 174 -23.29 -76.37 67.34
C TRP A 174 -23.73 -76.37 68.81
N ILE A 175 -24.15 -75.20 69.33
CA ILE A 175 -24.68 -75.09 70.69
C ILE A 175 -25.93 -75.95 70.87
N LYS A 176 -26.79 -76.04 69.84
CA LYS A 176 -28.05 -76.80 69.89
C LYS A 176 -27.87 -78.31 69.73
N ILE A 177 -26.78 -78.76 69.09
CA ILE A 177 -26.43 -80.18 68.96
C ILE A 177 -25.64 -80.68 70.19
N GLY A 178 -24.91 -79.80 70.87
CA GLY A 178 -24.15 -80.12 72.08
C GLY A 178 -24.93 -80.01 73.40
N SER A 179 -26.21 -79.63 73.36
CA SER A 179 -27.12 -79.54 74.51
C SER A 179 -28.25 -80.56 74.39
#